data_AF-A0A2C9K7L4-F1
#
_entry.id   AF-A0A2C9K7L4-F1
#
_cell.length_a   1.000
_cell.length_b   1.000
_cell.length_c   1.000
_cell.angle_alpha   90.00
_cell.angle_beta   90.00
_cell.angle_gamma   90.00
#
_symmetry.space_group_name_H-M   'P 1'
#
loop_
_entity.id
_entity.type
_entity.pdbx_description
1 polymer ?
#
loop_
_entity_poly.entity_id
_entity_poly.type
_entity_poly.pdbx_seq_one_letter_code
_entity_poly.pdbx_strand_id
1 'polypeptide(L)'
;MSLVHWLGINKCDMKTGQCECKPRVTGRDCNTCLDGFYNLQERNPFGCVDCECDRGGSLRSTCDKVTGKCACKPRITGQKCDKAVTGHYVPTLQQYKFEVEDGKTPEGARIRYGYDLREFPNFSWRGYAVLTSVQVCSIIVCKYTK
;
A
#
# COMPACT_ATOMS: atom_id res chain seq x y z
N MET A 1 -44.54 13.58 -5.80
CA MET A 1 -43.50 13.80 -6.84
C MET A 1 -42.25 13.12 -6.31
N SER A 2 -41.96 11.93 -6.85
CA SER A 2 -41.09 10.94 -6.21
C SER A 2 -39.60 11.29 -6.41
N LEU A 3 -38.85 11.36 -5.31
CA LEU A 3 -37.39 11.63 -5.25
C LEU A 3 -36.52 10.63 -6.04
N VAL A 4 -37.12 9.60 -6.63
CA VAL A 4 -36.45 8.48 -7.31
C VAL A 4 -35.84 8.87 -8.67
N HIS A 5 -36.26 10.01 -9.25
CA HIS A 5 -35.85 10.45 -10.59
C HIS A 5 -34.40 10.95 -10.70
N TRP A 6 -33.72 11.17 -9.57
CA TRP A 6 -32.44 11.87 -9.54
C TRP A 6 -31.22 10.96 -9.26
N LEU A 7 -31.47 9.76 -8.74
CA LEU A 7 -30.43 8.79 -8.36
C LEU A 7 -30.46 7.50 -9.20
N GLY A 8 -31.58 7.23 -9.88
CA GLY A 8 -31.71 6.20 -10.91
C GLY A 8 -31.66 6.79 -12.33
N ILE A 9 -31.41 5.94 -13.32
CA ILE A 9 -31.77 6.22 -14.72
C ILE A 9 -33.30 6.03 -14.76
N ASN A 10 -34.05 6.92 -15.43
CA ASN A 10 -35.52 7.04 -15.33
C ASN A 10 -36.36 5.87 -15.88
N LYS A 11 -35.88 4.63 -15.72
CA LYS A 11 -36.52 3.37 -16.06
C LYS A 11 -36.57 2.49 -14.82
N CYS A 12 -37.79 2.28 -14.31
CA CYS A 12 -38.04 1.30 -13.26
C CYS A 12 -38.98 0.23 -13.80
N ASP A 13 -38.68 -1.03 -13.46
CA ASP A 13 -39.51 -2.16 -13.81
C ASP A 13 -40.83 -2.09 -13.00
N MET A 14 -41.96 -2.06 -13.70
CA MET A 14 -43.28 -1.86 -13.10
C MET A 14 -43.79 -3.08 -12.31
N LYS A 15 -43.20 -4.27 -12.49
CA LYS A 15 -43.65 -5.51 -11.82
C LYS A 15 -42.88 -5.78 -10.53
N THR A 16 -41.57 -5.57 -10.57
CA THR A 16 -40.64 -5.78 -9.45
C THR A 16 -40.41 -4.51 -8.64
N GLY A 17 -40.60 -3.34 -9.25
CA GLY A 17 -40.25 -2.05 -8.66
C GLY A 17 -38.75 -1.84 -8.54
N GLN A 18 -37.93 -2.54 -9.32
CA GLN A 18 -36.48 -2.33 -9.39
C GLN A 18 -36.17 -1.22 -10.40
N CYS A 19 -35.41 -0.21 -9.99
CA CYS A 19 -34.94 0.84 -10.89
C CYS A 19 -33.56 0.50 -11.48
N GLU A 20 -33.30 0.93 -12.72
CA GLU A 20 -31.95 0.91 -13.29
C GLU A 20 -31.10 1.98 -12.60
N CYS A 21 -30.11 1.56 -11.82
CA CYS A 21 -29.24 2.46 -11.09
C CYS A 21 -28.08 2.96 -11.93
N LYS A 22 -27.53 4.12 -11.55
CA LYS A 22 -26.24 4.58 -12.08
C LYS A 22 -25.15 3.51 -11.81
N PRO A 23 -24.10 3.42 -12.64
CA PRO A 23 -23.15 2.30 -12.62
C PRO A 23 -22.52 1.92 -11.27
N ARG A 24 -22.32 2.86 -10.35
CA ARG A 24 -21.67 2.62 -9.04
C ARG A 24 -22.65 2.62 -7.87
N VAL A 25 -23.94 2.44 -8.17
CA VAL A 25 -25.06 2.57 -7.25
C VAL A 25 -25.88 1.28 -7.26
N THR A 26 -26.49 0.95 -6.12
CA THR A 26 -27.27 -0.24 -5.88
C THR A 26 -28.44 0.07 -4.93
N GLY A 27 -29.22 -0.95 -4.61
CA GLY A 27 -30.47 -0.85 -3.86
C GLY A 27 -31.68 -0.69 -4.78
N ARG A 28 -32.86 -0.96 -4.22
CA ARG A 28 -34.14 -0.88 -4.96
C ARG A 28 -34.39 0.52 -5.51
N ASP A 29 -34.11 1.53 -4.69
CA ASP A 29 -34.32 2.95 -4.99
C ASP A 29 -33.04 3.66 -5.45
N CYS A 30 -31.98 2.91 -5.77
CA CYS A 30 -30.69 3.46 -6.21
C CYS A 30 -30.11 4.50 -5.23
N ASN A 31 -30.20 4.22 -3.93
CA ASN A 31 -29.79 5.15 -2.87
C ASN A 31 -28.50 4.72 -2.14
N THR A 32 -27.87 3.62 -2.56
CA THR A 32 -26.73 3.03 -1.86
C THR A 32 -25.56 2.85 -2.83
N CYS A 33 -24.33 3.17 -2.43
CA CYS A 33 -23.17 2.89 -3.28
C CYS A 33 -22.81 1.40 -3.29
N LEU A 34 -22.31 0.90 -4.42
CA LEU A 34 -21.68 -0.42 -4.50
C LEU A 34 -20.47 -0.53 -3.57
N ASP A 35 -20.10 -1.76 -3.21
CA ASP A 35 -18.88 -2.02 -2.43
C ASP A 35 -17.64 -1.53 -3.17
N GLY A 36 -16.76 -0.82 -2.47
CA GLY A 36 -15.63 -0.10 -3.07
C GLY A 36 -15.97 1.33 -3.55
N PHE A 37 -17.21 1.80 -3.35
CA PHE A 37 -17.62 3.17 -3.70
C PHE A 37 -18.33 3.88 -2.55
N TYR A 38 -18.25 5.22 -2.55
CA TYR A 38 -18.83 6.09 -1.52
C TYR A 38 -19.32 7.42 -2.12
N ASN A 39 -19.95 8.26 -1.28
CA ASN A 39 -20.33 9.64 -1.62
C ASN A 39 -21.26 9.69 -2.85
N LEU A 40 -22.47 9.18 -2.68
CA LEU A 40 -23.52 9.21 -3.70
C LEU A 40 -23.90 10.65 -4.03
N GLN A 41 -23.72 11.05 -5.29
CA GLN A 41 -24.02 12.38 -5.79
C GLN A 41 -24.92 12.31 -7.02
N GLU A 42 -25.99 13.08 -6.97
CA GLU A 42 -26.94 13.25 -8.07
C GLU A 42 -26.29 13.78 -9.36
N ARG A 43 -25.31 14.68 -9.22
CA ARG A 43 -24.60 15.29 -10.36
C ARG A 43 -23.54 14.38 -10.95
N ASN A 44 -23.13 13.34 -10.22
CA ASN A 44 -22.14 12.39 -10.69
C ASN A 44 -22.84 11.39 -11.66
N PRO A 45 -22.40 11.30 -12.94
CA PRO A 45 -22.98 10.34 -13.89
C PRO A 45 -22.83 8.88 -13.44
N PHE A 46 -21.79 8.58 -12.66
CA PHE A 46 -21.59 7.25 -12.10
C PHE A 46 -22.30 7.05 -10.75
N GLY A 47 -22.84 8.12 -10.16
CA GLY A 47 -23.46 8.15 -8.84
C GLY A 47 -22.45 8.25 -7.71
N CYS A 48 -21.58 7.25 -7.56
CA CYS A 48 -20.60 7.20 -6.45
C CYS A 48 -19.14 7.34 -6.92
N VAL A 49 -18.26 7.71 -5.99
CA VAL A 49 -16.81 7.84 -6.18
C VAL A 49 -16.11 6.59 -5.66
N ASP A 50 -15.00 6.21 -6.28
CA ASP A 50 -14.19 5.05 -5.84
C ASP A 50 -13.51 5.35 -4.50
N CYS A 51 -13.51 4.37 -3.59
CA CYS A 51 -12.86 4.48 -2.29
C CYS A 51 -11.33 4.68 -2.41
N GLU A 52 -10.71 4.05 -3.41
CA GLU A 52 -9.27 4.03 -3.62
C GLU A 52 -8.46 3.60 -2.37
N CYS A 53 -8.97 2.60 -1.64
CA CYS A 53 -8.27 2.04 -0.48
C CYS A 53 -6.93 1.41 -0.90
N ASP A 54 -5.84 1.81 -0.24
CA ASP A 54 -4.50 1.29 -0.52
C ASP A 54 -4.43 -0.21 -0.26
N ARG A 55 -3.93 -0.98 -1.23
CA ARG A 55 -3.91 -2.46 -1.15
C ARG A 55 -2.96 -2.98 -0.07
N GLY A 56 -1.87 -2.26 0.21
CA GLY A 56 -0.89 -2.65 1.22
C GLY A 56 -1.31 -2.24 2.63
N GLY A 57 -1.93 -1.07 2.75
CA GLY A 57 -2.26 -0.39 4.00
C GLY A 57 -3.69 -0.60 4.50
N SER A 58 -4.61 -1.07 3.65
CA SER A 58 -6.00 -1.35 4.05
C SER A 58 -6.21 -2.83 4.39
N LEU A 59 -7.19 -3.10 5.26
CA LEU A 59 -7.64 -4.46 5.60
C LEU A 59 -8.56 -5.05 4.52
N ARG A 60 -9.28 -4.18 3.80
CA ARG A 60 -10.26 -4.52 2.77
C ARG A 60 -10.33 -3.39 1.73
N SER A 61 -10.88 -3.67 0.55
CA SER A 61 -11.10 -2.67 -0.51
C SER A 61 -12.38 -1.85 -0.33
N THR A 62 -13.23 -2.19 0.66
CA THR A 62 -14.45 -1.44 0.96
C THR A 62 -14.20 -0.35 1.98
N CYS A 63 -14.80 0.81 1.74
CA CYS A 63 -14.77 1.94 2.65
C CYS A 63 -16.18 2.28 3.18
N ASP A 64 -16.23 3.15 4.17
CA ASP A 64 -17.47 3.73 4.66
C ASP A 64 -18.20 4.49 3.53
N LYS A 65 -19.49 4.19 3.33
CA LYS A 65 -20.27 4.66 2.16
C LYS A 65 -20.52 6.17 2.14
N VAL A 66 -20.36 6.84 3.29
CA VAL A 66 -20.59 8.28 3.44
C VAL A 66 -19.27 9.04 3.45
N THR A 67 -18.37 8.66 4.36
CA THR A 67 -17.09 9.35 4.60
C THR A 67 -15.97 8.92 3.66
N GLY A 68 -16.10 7.77 3.02
CA GLY A 68 -15.04 7.20 2.17
C GLY A 68 -13.85 6.64 2.96
N LYS A 69 -13.92 6.57 4.29
CA LYS A 69 -12.79 6.13 5.11
C LYS A 69 -12.60 4.61 5.01
N CYS A 70 -11.41 4.20 4.61
CA CYS A 70 -10.98 2.82 4.55
C CYS A 70 -10.60 2.27 5.94
N ALA A 71 -10.73 0.95 6.11
CA ALA A 71 -10.29 0.28 7.33
C ALA A 71 -8.78 0.00 7.25
N CYS A 72 -7.97 0.79 7.95
CA CYS A 72 -6.50 0.70 7.88
C CYS A 72 -5.91 -0.42 8.73
N LYS A 73 -4.79 -0.98 8.26
CA LYS A 73 -3.93 -1.89 9.03
C LYS A 73 -3.29 -1.16 10.21
N PRO A 74 -2.80 -1.88 11.22
CA PRO A 74 -2.09 -1.28 12.35
C PRO A 74 -0.94 -0.38 11.87
N ARG A 75 -0.79 0.79 12.50
CA ARG A 75 0.26 1.80 12.23
C ARG A 75 0.19 2.46 10.84
N ILE A 76 -0.93 2.30 10.13
CA ILE A 76 -1.26 2.99 8.87
C ILE A 76 -2.47 3.90 9.08
N THR A 77 -2.51 5.04 8.38
CA THR A 77 -3.53 6.09 8.50
C THR A 77 -3.80 6.75 7.14
N GLY A 78 -4.70 7.73 7.13
CA GLY A 78 -5.24 8.38 5.93
C GLY A 78 -6.63 7.84 5.58
N GLN A 79 -7.39 8.62 4.81
CA GLN A 79 -8.71 8.19 4.32
C GLN A 79 -8.60 6.91 3.48
N LYS A 80 -7.51 6.81 2.70
CA LYS A 80 -7.17 5.70 1.80
C LYS A 80 -6.17 4.70 2.41
N CYS A 81 -5.74 4.89 3.66
CA CYS A 81 -4.71 4.08 4.32
C CYS A 81 -3.36 4.07 3.58
N ASP A 82 -2.96 5.24 3.06
CA ASP A 82 -1.78 5.45 2.22
C ASP A 82 -0.58 6.05 2.98
N LYS A 83 -0.73 6.31 4.29
CA LYS A 83 0.28 6.99 5.10
C LYS A 83 0.63 6.20 6.35
N ALA A 84 1.91 6.16 6.72
CA ALA A 84 2.29 5.69 8.04
C ALA A 84 1.80 6.68 9.11
N VAL A 85 1.43 6.19 10.29
CA VAL A 85 1.14 7.08 11.44
C VAL A 85 2.42 7.82 11.85
N THR A 86 2.28 8.94 12.57
CA THR A 86 3.43 9.71 13.07
C THR A 86 4.41 8.82 13.84
N GLY A 87 5.70 9.01 13.60
CA GLY A 87 6.77 8.20 14.20
C GLY A 87 6.95 6.81 13.58
N HIS A 88 6.26 6.51 12.49
CA HIS A 88 6.37 5.24 11.77
C HIS A 88 6.72 5.48 10.30
N TYR A 89 7.30 4.47 9.66
CA TYR A 89 7.57 4.46 8.23
C TYR A 89 7.14 3.12 7.64
N VAL A 90 6.74 3.12 6.37
CA VAL A 90 6.61 1.88 5.61
C VAL A 90 7.99 1.56 5.08
N PRO A 91 8.61 0.45 5.51
CA PRO A 91 9.97 0.14 5.09
C PRO A 91 10.02 -0.13 3.59
N THR A 92 11.00 0.48 2.94
CA THR A 92 11.34 0.12 1.56
C THR A 92 12.11 -1.21 1.56
N LEU A 93 12.26 -1.81 0.37
CA LEU A 93 13.13 -2.97 0.19
C LEU A 93 14.58 -2.70 0.65
N GLN A 94 15.01 -1.43 0.66
CA GLN A 94 16.35 -1.02 1.06
C GLN A 94 16.58 -1.08 2.58
N GLN A 95 15.55 -1.33 3.40
CA GLN A 95 15.79 -1.54 4.83
C GLN A 95 16.55 -2.84 5.11
N TYR A 96 16.48 -3.83 4.22
CA TYR A 96 17.22 -5.08 4.32
C TYR A 96 18.58 -4.97 3.64
N LYS A 97 19.33 -3.92 3.99
CA LYS A 97 20.70 -3.73 3.53
C LYS A 97 21.65 -4.45 4.49
N PHE A 98 22.47 -5.33 3.92
CA PHE A 98 23.53 -6.02 4.66
C PHE A 98 24.88 -5.52 4.17
N GLU A 99 25.71 -5.12 5.12
CA GLU A 99 27.06 -4.62 4.84
C GLU A 99 28.02 -5.81 4.75
N VAL A 100 28.65 -5.99 3.59
CA VAL A 100 29.48 -7.17 3.28
C VAL A 100 30.72 -7.22 4.19
N GLU A 101 31.21 -6.07 4.64
CA GLU A 101 32.32 -5.93 5.58
C GLU A 101 32.02 -6.45 6.99
N ASP A 102 30.74 -6.64 7.35
CA ASP A 102 30.33 -7.26 8.60
C ASP A 102 30.13 -8.77 8.48
N GLY A 103 30.33 -9.32 7.28
CA GLY A 103 30.39 -10.75 7.04
C GLY A 103 31.66 -11.39 7.60
N LYS A 104 31.79 -12.70 7.35
CA LYS A 104 32.96 -13.51 7.71
C LYS A 104 33.43 -14.33 6.52
N THR A 105 34.71 -14.70 6.47
CA THR A 105 35.18 -15.73 5.53
C THR A 105 34.61 -17.09 5.93
N PRO A 106 34.66 -18.12 5.05
CA PRO A 106 34.26 -19.49 5.39
C PRO A 106 34.95 -20.06 6.63
N GLU A 107 36.17 -19.62 6.90
CA GLU A 107 36.99 -20.00 8.07
C GLU A 107 36.62 -19.21 9.33
N GLY A 108 35.65 -18.28 9.24
CA GLY A 108 35.15 -17.48 10.35
C GLY A 108 35.93 -16.19 10.64
N ALA A 109 36.93 -15.86 9.82
CA ALA A 109 37.70 -14.62 9.95
C ALA A 109 36.87 -13.40 9.54
N ARG A 110 37.21 -12.21 10.07
CA ARG A 110 36.55 -10.96 9.66
C ARG A 110 36.94 -10.57 8.24
N ILE A 111 36.00 -9.96 7.52
CA ILE A 111 36.24 -9.47 6.16
C ILE A 111 37.19 -8.27 6.17
N ARG A 112 38.22 -8.33 5.33
CA ARG A 112 39.09 -7.22 4.93
C ARG A 112 38.28 -6.27 4.06
N TYR A 113 38.27 -5.00 4.46
CA TYR A 113 37.59 -3.94 3.73
C TYR A 113 38.57 -2.81 3.39
N GLY A 114 38.28 -2.10 2.31
CA GLY A 114 38.97 -0.91 1.85
C GLY A 114 38.09 0.32 1.99
N TYR A 115 38.71 1.50 1.93
CA TYR A 115 38.05 2.79 1.96
C TYR A 115 38.77 3.72 0.98
N ASP A 116 38.14 3.99 -0.16
CA ASP A 116 38.54 5.05 -1.09
C ASP A 116 37.28 5.51 -1.84
N LEU A 117 36.88 6.77 -1.62
CA LEU A 117 35.69 7.36 -2.25
C LEU A 117 35.86 7.54 -3.77
N ARG A 118 37.09 7.50 -4.28
CA ARG A 118 37.36 7.55 -5.72
C ARG A 118 37.19 6.19 -6.38
N GLU A 119 37.42 5.12 -5.63
CA GLU A 119 37.28 3.74 -6.11
C GLU A 119 35.82 3.26 -5.96
N PHE A 120 35.22 3.53 -4.79
CA PHE A 120 33.85 3.12 -4.50
C PHE A 120 33.10 4.23 -3.74
N PRO A 121 32.49 5.20 -4.43
CA PRO A 121 31.71 6.26 -3.77
C PRO A 121 30.37 5.74 -3.23
N ASN A 122 29.82 6.43 -2.23
CA ASN A 122 28.48 6.21 -1.68
C ASN A 122 28.23 4.83 -1.00
N PHE A 123 29.26 4.19 -0.43
CA PHE A 123 29.04 2.98 0.38
C PHE A 123 28.17 3.28 1.62
N SER A 124 27.47 2.22 2.05
CA SER A 124 26.53 2.19 3.18
C SER A 124 27.13 2.57 4.53
N TRP A 125 28.31 2.01 4.79
CA TRP A 125 28.88 1.97 6.13
C TRP A 125 30.39 2.23 6.14
N ARG A 126 31.23 1.20 6.29
CA ARG A 126 32.68 1.34 6.54
C ARG A 126 33.48 1.43 5.25
N GLY A 127 32.98 0.86 4.16
CA GLY A 127 33.69 0.84 2.88
C GLY A 127 33.20 -0.26 1.95
N TYR A 128 34.13 -0.97 1.33
CA TYR A 128 33.84 -2.10 0.44
C TYR A 128 34.71 -3.31 0.79
N ALA A 129 34.16 -4.51 0.64
CA ALA A 129 34.91 -5.74 0.84
C ALA A 129 35.96 -5.91 -0.27
N VAL A 130 37.21 -6.18 0.11
CA VAL A 130 38.31 -6.41 -0.85
C VAL A 130 38.47 -7.91 -1.06
N LEU A 131 38.02 -8.42 -2.21
CA LEU A 131 38.16 -9.83 -2.53
C LEU A 131 39.57 -10.12 -3.07
N THR A 132 40.26 -11.08 -2.46
CA THR A 132 41.64 -11.47 -2.80
C THR A 132 41.76 -12.99 -2.81
N SER A 133 42.91 -13.53 -3.18
CA SER A 133 43.17 -14.98 -3.07
C SER A 133 43.05 -15.54 -1.65
N VAL A 134 43.17 -14.69 -0.62
CA VAL A 134 43.01 -15.05 0.80
C VAL A 134 41.59 -14.79 1.30
N GLN A 135 40.82 -13.96 0.59
CA GLN A 135 39.44 -13.61 0.90
C GLN A 135 38.60 -13.72 -0.37
N VAL A 136 38.24 -14.95 -0.72
CA VAL A 136 37.54 -15.27 -1.98
C VAL A 136 36.04 -15.04 -1.91
N CYS A 137 35.45 -15.10 -0.72
CA CYS A 137 34.03 -14.84 -0.52
C CYS A 137 33.73 -14.34 0.91
N SER A 138 32.51 -13.81 1.08
CA SER A 138 31.96 -13.38 2.35
C SER A 138 30.67 -14.14 2.65
N ILE A 139 30.52 -14.56 3.90
CA ILE A 139 29.30 -15.13 4.47
C ILE A 139 28.66 -14.06 5.35
N ILE A 140 27.48 -13.59 4.94
CA ILE A 140 26.67 -12.67 5.73
C ILE A 140 25.78 -13.50 6.67
N VAL A 141 25.99 -13.35 7.97
CA VAL A 141 25.18 -14.03 8.99
C VAL A 141 24.05 -13.10 9.43
N CYS A 142 22.85 -13.33 8.91
CA CYS A 142 21.65 -12.63 9.35
C CYS A 142 21.26 -13.09 10.76
N LYS A 143 21.63 -12.30 11.78
CA LYS A 143 21.14 -12.53 13.14
C LYS A 143 19.72 -11.97 13.25
N TYR A 144 18.72 -12.84 13.22
CA TYR A 144 17.38 -12.46 13.65
C TYR A 144 17.39 -12.29 15.17
N THR A 145 17.47 -11.05 15.65
CA THR A 145 17.04 -10.73 17.00
C THR A 145 15.53 -10.91 17.05
N LYS A 146 15.06 -11.89 17.82
CA LYS A 146 13.64 -12.02 18.17
C LYS A 146 13.18 -10.80 18.97
#